data_AF-A0A9E2UNG7-F1
#
_entry.id   AF-A0A9E2UNG7-F1
#
_cell.length_a   1.000
_cell.length_b   1.000
_cell.length_c   1.000
_cell.angle_alpha   90.00
_cell.angle_beta   90.00
_cell.angle_gamma   90.00
#
_symmetry.space_group_name_H-M   'P 1'
#
loop_
_entity.id
_entity.type
_entity.pdbx_description
1 polymer ?
#
loop_
_entity_poly.entity_id
_entity_poly.type
_entity_poly.pdbx_seq_one_letter_code
_entity_poly.pdbx_strand_id
1 'polypeptide(L)' 'MAEFDDDERDAVLAANRAFYRAFSERDPEAMDRLWAPSGAMVCLHPGQSPLHDRAEIMASWR' A
#
# COMPACT_ATOMS: atom_id res chain seq x y z
N MET A 1 12.13 7.72 -21.68
CA MET A 1 11.17 7.15 -20.70
C MET A 1 11.43 5.66 -20.72
N ALA A 2 11.76 5.04 -19.60
CA ALA A 2 11.88 3.58 -19.58
C ALA A 2 10.51 3.00 -19.95
N GLU A 3 10.48 2.15 -20.97
CA GLU A 3 9.30 1.40 -21.34
C GLU A 3 9.24 0.21 -20.39
N PHE A 4 8.22 0.18 -19.52
CA PHE A 4 7.99 -0.95 -18.63
C PHE A 4 7.42 -2.10 -19.45
N ASP A 5 7.88 -3.32 -19.20
CA ASP A 5 7.32 -4.49 -19.87
C ASP A 5 5.92 -4.85 -19.34
N ASP A 6 5.25 -5.77 -20.03
CA ASP A 6 3.90 -6.19 -19.66
C ASP A 6 3.87 -6.88 -18.29
N ASP A 7 4.94 -7.56 -17.90
CA ASP A 7 5.05 -8.27 -16.63
C ASP A 7 5.19 -7.29 -15.45
N GLU A 8 5.99 -6.23 -15.60
CA GLU A 8 6.12 -5.14 -14.63
C GLU A 8 4.77 -4.44 -14.40
N ARG A 9 4.03 -4.19 -15.48
CA ARG A 9 2.69 -3.59 -15.40
C ARG A 9 1.71 -4.51 -14.68
N ASP A 10 1.71 -5.80 -15.00
CA ASP A 10 0.83 -6.77 -14.37
C ASP A 10 1.15 -6.99 -12.89
N ALA A 11 2.43 -6.92 -12.50
CA ALA A 11 2.87 -6.99 -11.12
C ALA A 11 2.33 -5.81 -10.28
N VAL A 12 2.39 -4.59 -10.82
CA VAL A 12 1.81 -3.40 -10.15
C VAL A 12 0.29 -3.52 -10.00
N LEU A 13 -0.40 -3.97 -11.05
CA LEU A 13 -1.85 -4.19 -10.99
C LEU A 13 -2.22 -5.28 -9.99
N ALA A 14 -1.42 -6.33 -9.86
CA ALA A 14 -1.61 -7.38 -8.87
C ALA A 14 -1.43 -6.85 -7.44
N ALA A 15 -0.41 -6.04 -7.17
CA ALA A 15 -0.21 -5.39 -5.88
C ALA A 15 -1.38 -4.47 -5.51
N ASN A 16 -1.89 -3.69 -6.46
CA ASN A 16 -3.07 -2.83 -6.24
C ASN A 16 -4.33 -3.65 -5.90
N ARG A 17 -4.57 -4.77 -6.61
CA ARG A 17 -5.69 -5.67 -6.29
C ARG A 17 -5.55 -6.28 -4.89
N ALA A 18 -4.33 -6.67 -4.51
CA ALA A 18 -4.05 -7.21 -3.18
C ALA A 18 -4.30 -6.17 -2.08
N PHE A 19 -3.96 -4.89 -2.31
CA PHE A 19 -4.24 -3.80 -1.37
C PHE A 19 -5.73 -3.64 -1.08
N TYR A 20 -6.56 -3.53 -2.12
CA TYR A 20 -8.01 -3.38 -1.92
C TYR A 20 -8.66 -4.63 -1.34
N ARG A 21 -8.13 -5.82 -1.66
CA ARG A 21 -8.57 -7.06 -1.01
C ARG A 21 -8.28 -7.05 0.49
N ALA A 22 -7.04 -6.78 0.90
CA ALA A 22 -6.65 -6.71 2.31
C ALA A 22 -7.49 -5.69 3.08
N PHE A 23 -7.77 -4.53 2.48
CA PHE A 23 -8.68 -3.53 3.04
C PHE A 23 -10.11 -4.08 3.22
N SER A 24 -10.69 -4.70 2.19
CA SER A 24 -12.07 -5.23 2.25
C SER A 24 -12.23 -6.38 3.25
N GLU A 25 -11.20 -7.19 3.42
CA GLU A 25 -11.17 -8.34 4.33
C GLU A 25 -10.80 -7.93 5.78
N ARG A 26 -10.43 -6.66 6.00
CA ARG A 26 -9.91 -6.15 7.28
C ARG A 26 -8.72 -6.97 7.78
N ASP A 27 -7.80 -7.29 6.85
CA ASP A 27 -6.61 -8.10 7.11
C ASP A 27 -5.38 -7.19 7.32
N PRO A 28 -5.02 -6.85 8.57
CA PRO A 28 -3.88 -6.00 8.85
C PRO A 28 -2.53 -6.69 8.56
N GLU A 29 -2.46 -8.01 8.57
CA GLU A 29 -1.22 -8.74 8.24
C GLU A 29 -0.94 -8.70 6.74
N ALA A 30 -1.98 -8.86 5.91
CA ALA A 30 -1.86 -8.67 4.47
C ALA A 30 -1.52 -7.21 4.12
N MET A 31 -2.12 -6.24 4.81
CA MET A 31 -1.79 -4.83 4.63
C MET A 31 -0.32 -4.54 4.97
N ASP A 32 0.19 -5.09 6.07
CA ASP A 32 1.60 -4.91 6.48
C ASP A 32 2.59 -5.44 5.45
N ARG A 33 2.28 -6.57 4.80
CA ARG A 33 3.12 -7.15 3.74
C ARG A 33 3.16 -6.32 2.45
N LEU A 34 2.14 -5.51 2.19
CA LEU A 34 2.02 -4.72 0.95
C LEU A 34 2.72 -3.37 1.02
N TRP A 35 2.79 -2.77 2.21
CA TRP A 35 3.48 -1.51 2.40
C TRP A 35 4.99 -1.72 2.42
N ALA A 36 5.72 -0.79 1.79
CA ALA A 36 7.17 -0.81 1.76
C ALA A 36 7.75 -0.94 3.18
N PRO A 37 8.79 -1.77 3.40
CA PRO A 37 9.37 -1.95 4.74
C PRO A 37 10.15 -0.71 5.21
N SER A 38 10.61 0.13 4.28
CA SER A 38 11.39 1.34 4.55
C SER A 38 11.35 2.28 3.34
N GLY A 39 11.81 3.51 3.53
CA GLY A 39 11.88 4.53 2.48
C GLY A 39 10.75 5.54 2.56
N ALA A 40 10.71 6.45 1.59
CA ALA A 40 9.68 7.47 1.54
C ALA A 40 8.31 6.85 1.22
N MET A 41 7.34 7.06 2.11
CA MET A 41 5.96 6.64 1.95
C MET A 41 5.02 7.66 2.55
N VAL A 42 3.76 7.66 2.09
CA VAL A 42 2.72 8.53 2.62
C VAL A 42 1.38 7.80 2.56
N CYS A 43 0.58 7.92 3.61
CA CYS A 43 -0.83 7.54 3.60
C CYS A 43 -1.70 8.77 3.85
N LEU A 44 -2.70 8.98 3.00
CA LEU A 44 -3.66 10.08 3.14
C LEU A 44 -5.08 9.52 3.13
N HIS A 45 -5.66 9.40 4.32
CA HIS A 45 -7.07 9.05 4.46
C HIS A 45 -7.97 10.26 4.18
N PRO A 46 -9.19 10.06 3.68
CA PRO A 46 -10.13 11.15 3.44
C PRO A 46 -10.37 12.00 4.70
N GLY A 47 -10.11 13.30 4.61
CA GLY A 47 -10.34 14.27 5.69
C GLY A 47 -9.29 14.27 6.81
N GLN A 48 -8.17 13.54 6.67
CA GLN A 48 -7.10 13.50 7.67
C GLN A 48 -5.82 14.15 7.16
N SER A 49 -4.90 14.48 8.08
CA SER A 49 -3.54 14.88 7.75
C SER A 49 -2.75 13.69 7.18
N PRO A 50 -1.76 13.92 6.31
CA PRO A 50 -0.91 12.85 5.78
C PRO A 50 -0.07 12.20 6.89
N LEU A 51 0.05 10.88 6.82
CA LEU A 51 0.93 10.07 7.66
C LEU A 51 2.18 9.71 6.86
N HIS A 52 3.36 9.84 7.48
CA HIS A 52 4.65 9.59 6.84
C HIS A 52 5.45 8.47 7.48
N ASP A 53 5.17 8.13 8.74
CA ASP A 53 5.82 7.04 9.44
C ASP A 53 5.11 5.70 9.18
N ARG A 54 5.88 4.64 8.91
CA ARG A 54 5.30 3.33 8.61
C ARG A 54 4.49 2.77 9.77
N ALA A 55 4.94 2.95 11.02
CA ALA A 55 4.21 2.43 12.18
C ALA A 55 2.89 3.17 12.37
N GLU A 56 2.87 4.50 12.15
CA GLU A 56 1.62 5.28 12.14
C GLU A 56 0.67 4.85 11.03
N ILE A 57 1.20 4.63 9.81
CA ILE A 57 0.40 4.14 8.68
C ILE A 57 -0.19 2.77 9.01
N MET A 58 0.60 1.82 9.54
CA MET A 58 0.10 0.48 9.90
C MET A 58 -0.93 0.54 11.02
N ALA A 59 -0.75 1.44 11.99
CA ALA A 59 -1.74 1.65 13.04
C ALA A 59 -3.08 2.16 12.48
N SER A 60 -3.06 2.95 11.40
CA SER A 60 -4.27 3.50 10.77
C SER A 60 -5.14 2.47 10.03
N TRP A 61 -4.60 1.28 9.74
CA TRP A 61 -5.29 0.20 9.04
C TRP A 61 -5.91 -0.87 9.96
N ARG A 62 -5.75 -0.72 11.29
CA ARG A 62 -6.36 -1.59 12.31
C ARG A 62 -7.72 -1.05 12.73
#